data_AF-A0A7C6ABW8-F1
#
_entry.id   AF-A0A7C6ABW8-F1
#
_cell.length_a   1.000
_cell.length_b   1.000
_cell.length_c   1.000
_cell.angle_alpha   90.00
_cell.angle_beta   90.00
_cell.angle_gamma   90.00
#
_symmetry.space_group_name_H-M   'P 1'
#
loop_
_entity.id
_entity.type
_entity.pdbx_description
1 polymer ?
#
loop_
_entity_poly.entity_id
_entity_poly.type
_entity_poly.pdbx_seq_one_letter_code
_entity_poly.pdbx_strand_id
1 'polypeptide(L)'
;MNSDIITKDTPKISAKERRFSRLILFIEDLVKVPLFGCQHCGECILSSTAFVCSQRCPKRMRNGPCGGTGEDGSCEVYPERKCVWYKIYKRAKLLRRVSLLYQFNKIHNWNLEGTAAWLNVFKKRNKPPIWFVWNDKQKVKELISRDT
;
A
#
# COMPACT_ATOMS: atom_id res chain seq x y z
N MET A 1 -24.95 -11.21 -5.09
CA MET A 1 -23.72 -10.50 -4.68
C MET A 1 -23.78 -9.10 -5.26
N ASN A 2 -24.16 -8.13 -4.43
CA ASN A 2 -24.22 -6.71 -4.82
C ASN A 2 -22.83 -6.22 -5.22
N SER A 3 -22.74 -5.50 -6.32
CA SER A 3 -21.49 -4.88 -6.75
C SER A 3 -21.19 -3.70 -5.84
N ASP A 4 -20.19 -3.82 -4.97
CA ASP A 4 -19.69 -2.71 -4.16
C ASP A 4 -19.23 -1.58 -5.09
N ILE A 5 -19.42 -0.32 -4.67
CA ILE A 5 -19.01 0.90 -5.40
C ILE A 5 -17.55 0.80 -5.89
N ILE A 6 -16.69 0.12 -5.13
CA ILE A 6 -15.25 -0.07 -5.40
C ILE A 6 -14.98 -1.05 -6.57
N THR A 7 -15.92 -1.96 -6.82
CA THR A 7 -15.76 -3.11 -7.74
C THR A 7 -16.54 -2.99 -9.04
N LYS A 8 -17.43 -2.00 -9.15
CA LYS A 8 -18.33 -1.85 -10.31
C LYS A 8 -17.59 -1.86 -11.64
N ASP A 9 -16.39 -1.28 -11.68
CA ASP A 9 -15.58 -1.10 -12.89
C ASP A 9 -14.44 -2.12 -13.04
N THR A 10 -14.31 -3.08 -12.11
CA THR A 10 -13.21 -4.06 -12.13
C THR A 10 -13.67 -5.45 -12.55
N PRO A 11 -12.89 -6.19 -13.36
CA PRO A 11 -13.25 -7.54 -13.78
C PRO A 11 -13.35 -8.47 -12.57
N LYS A 12 -14.51 -9.10 -12.39
CA LYS A 12 -14.79 -10.02 -11.28
C LYS A 12 -13.84 -11.22 -11.32
N ILE A 13 -13.47 -11.73 -10.14
CA ILE A 13 -12.65 -12.94 -10.00
C ILE A 13 -13.54 -14.17 -10.03
N SER A 14 -13.21 -15.12 -10.91
CA SER A 14 -13.86 -16.45 -10.94
C SER A 14 -13.33 -17.34 -9.82
N ALA A 15 -14.13 -18.31 -9.36
CA ALA A 15 -13.71 -19.27 -8.33
C ALA A 15 -12.47 -20.09 -8.75
N LYS A 16 -12.38 -20.48 -10.04
CA LYS A 16 -11.21 -21.18 -10.60
C LYS A 16 -9.97 -20.27 -10.57
N GLU A 17 -10.14 -19.00 -10.96
CA GLU A 17 -9.08 -18.00 -10.92
C GLU A 17 -8.60 -17.76 -9.48
N ARG A 18 -9.51 -17.74 -8.50
CA ARG A 18 -9.15 -17.58 -7.08
C ARG A 18 -8.34 -18.76 -6.55
N ARG A 19 -8.61 -19.99 -7.03
CA ARG A 19 -7.79 -21.17 -6.71
C ARG A 19 -6.40 -21.05 -7.32
N PHE A 20 -6.32 -20.71 -8.61
CA PHE A 20 -5.05 -20.50 -9.30
C PHE A 20 -4.22 -19.35 -8.69
N SER A 21 -4.88 -18.26 -8.33
CA SER A 21 -4.26 -17.10 -7.68
C SER A 21 -3.59 -17.46 -6.35
N ARG A 22 -4.14 -18.42 -5.60
CA ARG A 22 -3.54 -18.88 -4.34
C ARG A 22 -2.21 -19.60 -4.54
N LEU A 23 -2.06 -20.34 -5.63
CA LEU A 23 -0.80 -21.00 -5.98
C LEU A 23 0.27 -19.96 -6.33
N ILE A 24 -0.08 -18.95 -7.13
CA ILE A 24 0.84 -17.85 -7.45
C ILE A 24 1.17 -17.04 -6.19
N LEU A 25 0.17 -16.80 -5.33
CA LEU A 25 0.36 -16.05 -4.09
C LEU A 25 1.38 -16.75 -3.19
N PHE A 26 1.35 -18.08 -3.09
CA PHE A 26 2.36 -18.82 -2.34
C PHE A 26 3.80 -18.50 -2.81
N ILE A 27 4.03 -18.48 -4.13
CA ILE A 27 5.35 -18.10 -4.70
C ILE A 27 5.67 -16.64 -4.39
N GLU A 28 4.69 -15.75 -4.53
CA GLU A 28 4.83 -14.33 -4.20
C GLU A 28 5.20 -14.11 -2.72
N ASP A 29 4.63 -14.92 -1.84
CA ASP A 29 4.78 -14.82 -0.39
C ASP A 29 6.16 -15.26 0.09
N LEU A 30 6.77 -16.26 -0.57
CA LEU A 30 8.16 -16.66 -0.32
C LEU A 30 9.14 -15.49 -0.43
N VAL A 31 8.80 -14.48 -1.22
CA VAL A 31 9.62 -13.27 -1.38
C VAL A 31 9.07 -12.10 -0.57
N LYS A 32 7.76 -11.81 -0.67
CA LYS A 32 7.19 -10.57 -0.12
C LYS A 32 6.97 -10.60 1.39
N VAL A 33 6.68 -11.77 1.97
CA VAL A 33 6.51 -11.89 3.42
C VAL A 33 7.84 -11.68 4.15
N PRO A 34 8.94 -12.39 3.84
CA PRO A 34 10.19 -12.20 4.57
C PRO A 34 10.80 -10.82 4.36
N LEU A 35 10.72 -10.25 3.15
CA LEU A 35 11.35 -8.97 2.85
C LEU A 35 10.56 -7.75 3.38
N PHE A 36 9.21 -7.78 3.32
CA PHE A 36 8.40 -6.59 3.57
C PHE A 36 7.30 -6.78 4.63
N GLY A 37 7.07 -8.01 5.10
CA GLY A 37 5.95 -8.33 5.98
C GLY A 37 4.60 -8.15 5.29
N CYS A 38 4.47 -8.68 4.07
CA CYS A 38 3.22 -8.65 3.29
C CYS A 38 2.01 -9.14 4.12
N GLN A 39 0.84 -8.55 3.88
CA GLN A 39 -0.43 -8.91 4.54
C GLN A 39 -1.49 -9.38 3.52
N HIS A 40 -1.05 -9.84 2.34
CA HIS A 40 -1.90 -10.46 1.30
C HIS A 40 -3.13 -9.67 0.85
N CYS A 41 -3.06 -8.33 0.84
CA CYS A 41 -4.20 -7.46 0.48
C CYS A 41 -4.61 -7.49 -0.99
N GLY A 42 -3.91 -8.24 -1.86
CA GLY A 42 -4.23 -8.39 -3.29
C GLY A 42 -3.98 -7.18 -4.19
N GLU A 43 -3.82 -5.98 -3.64
CA GLU A 43 -3.51 -4.75 -4.39
C GLU A 43 -2.28 -4.08 -3.77
N CYS A 44 -1.10 -4.53 -4.19
CA CYS A 44 0.17 -4.08 -3.63
C CYS A 44 0.44 -2.61 -3.98
N ILE A 45 0.66 -1.76 -2.96
CA ILE A 45 1.06 -0.34 -3.09
C ILE A 45 2.47 -0.08 -2.53
N LEU A 46 3.30 -1.12 -2.51
CA LEU A 46 4.61 -1.12 -1.86
C LEU A 46 5.57 -0.07 -2.47
N SER A 47 5.47 0.17 -3.78
CA SER A 47 6.26 1.17 -4.50
C SER A 47 5.93 2.61 -4.08
N SER A 48 4.65 2.91 -3.85
CA SER A 48 4.19 4.22 -3.37
C SER A 48 4.53 4.45 -1.89
N THR A 49 4.58 3.39 -1.10
CA THR A 49 4.78 3.42 0.36
C THR A 49 6.23 3.17 0.77
N ALA A 50 7.18 3.55 -0.09
CA ALA A 50 8.61 3.47 0.16
C ALA A 50 9.08 2.08 0.64
N PHE A 51 8.52 1.02 0.07
CA PHE A 51 8.82 -0.38 0.42
C PHE A 51 8.51 -0.77 1.86
N VAL A 52 7.47 -0.17 2.45
CA VAL A 52 6.89 -0.59 3.73
C VAL A 52 5.42 -0.94 3.50
N CYS A 53 5.01 -2.17 3.86
CA CYS A 53 3.62 -2.59 3.70
C CYS A 53 2.68 -1.79 4.62
N SER A 54 1.86 -0.89 4.05
CA SER A 54 0.91 -0.07 4.83
C SER A 54 -0.15 -0.89 5.56
N GLN A 55 -0.45 -2.09 5.07
CA GLN A 55 -1.41 -3.02 5.66
C GLN A 55 -0.95 -3.60 7.00
N ARG A 56 0.33 -3.43 7.37
CA ARG A 56 0.82 -3.71 8.73
C ARG A 56 0.27 -2.73 9.77
N CYS A 57 -0.32 -1.61 9.34
CA CYS A 57 -1.06 -0.72 10.23
C CYS A 57 -2.29 -1.45 10.77
N PRO A 58 -2.59 -1.38 12.08
CA PRO A 58 -3.78 -2.00 12.65
C PRO A 58 -5.08 -1.52 11.99
N LYS A 59 -5.09 -0.26 11.54
CA LYS A 59 -6.23 0.35 10.86
C LYS A 59 -6.29 0.02 9.36
N ARG A 60 -5.33 -0.77 8.84
CA ARG A 60 -5.21 -1.20 7.42
C ARG A 60 -5.34 -0.07 6.37
N MET A 61 -5.01 1.16 6.76
CA MET A 61 -5.20 2.33 5.89
C MET A 61 -4.15 2.40 4.77
N ARG A 62 -4.61 2.77 3.58
CA ARG A 62 -3.75 2.99 2.39
C ARG A 62 -3.30 4.42 2.20
N ASN A 63 -3.98 5.36 2.84
CA ASN A 63 -3.63 6.76 2.89
C ASN A 63 -3.56 7.10 4.38
N GLY A 64 -2.43 7.62 4.85
CA GLY A 64 -2.23 7.94 6.26
C GLY A 64 -1.47 9.25 6.43
N PRO A 65 -1.08 9.60 7.67
CA PRO A 65 -1.42 8.96 8.95
C PRO A 65 -2.90 9.15 9.37
N CYS A 66 -3.37 8.45 10.43
CA CYS A 66 -4.76 8.56 10.95
C CYS A 66 -5.04 9.79 11.83
N GLY A 67 -4.11 10.73 11.93
CA GLY A 67 -4.19 11.82 12.92
C GLY A 67 -3.77 11.41 14.34
N GLY A 68 -4.07 10.18 14.79
CA GLY A 68 -3.67 9.69 16.12
C GLY A 68 -2.21 9.22 16.25
N THR A 69 -1.32 9.63 15.34
CA THR A 69 0.11 9.30 15.50
C THR A 69 0.69 10.22 16.57
N GLY A 70 1.29 9.65 17.63
CA GLY A 70 1.87 10.45 18.71
C GLY A 70 3.00 11.36 18.21
N GLU A 71 3.29 12.42 18.95
CA GLU A 71 4.35 13.40 18.60
C GLU A 71 5.72 12.73 18.41
N ASP A 72 5.99 11.67 19.18
CA ASP A 72 7.18 10.86 19.10
C ASP A 72 7.18 9.90 17.88
N GLY A 73 6.07 9.81 17.14
CA GLY A 73 5.84 8.87 16.04
C GLY A 73 5.31 7.49 16.47
N SER A 74 4.82 7.34 17.70
CA SER A 74 4.15 6.12 18.20
C SER A 74 2.80 5.88 17.51
N CYS A 75 2.33 4.63 17.52
CA CYS A 75 1.04 4.26 16.96
C CYS A 75 -0.08 4.47 17.98
N GLU A 76 -1.19 5.07 17.55
CA GLU A 76 -2.41 5.28 18.37
C GLU A 76 -2.89 3.99 19.08
N VAL A 77 -2.97 2.89 18.33
CA VAL A 77 -3.53 1.62 18.81
C VAL A 77 -2.51 0.83 19.64
N TYR A 78 -1.22 1.04 19.37
CA TYR A 78 -0.13 0.26 19.95
C TYR A 78 1.01 1.21 20.31
N PRO A 79 0.93 1.89 21.48
CA PRO A 79 1.89 2.90 21.89
C PRO A 79 3.33 2.36 22.00
N GLU A 80 3.49 1.05 22.22
CA GLU A 80 4.78 0.38 22.35
C GLU A 80 5.59 0.31 21.05
N ARG A 81 4.99 0.64 19.90
CA ARG A 81 5.65 0.57 18.58
C ARG A 81 5.45 1.82 17.74
N LYS A 82 6.45 2.13 16.90
CA LYS A 82 6.37 3.24 15.94
C LYS A 82 5.31 2.99 14.87
N CYS A 83 4.54 4.04 14.57
CA CYS A 83 3.52 4.06 13.53
C CYS A 83 4.08 3.60 12.18
N VAL A 84 3.32 2.78 11.45
CA VAL A 84 3.73 2.29 10.12
C VAL A 84 3.89 3.45 9.14
N TRP A 85 3.00 4.44 9.18
CA TRP A 85 3.07 5.63 8.34
C TRP A 85 4.24 6.56 8.70
N TYR A 86 4.60 6.62 9.98
CA TYR A 86 5.84 7.29 10.40
C TYR A 86 7.08 6.61 9.80
N LYS A 87 7.14 5.27 9.80
CA LYS A 87 8.22 4.50 9.15
C LYS A 87 8.24 4.71 7.63
N ILE A 88 7.06 4.71 6.99
CA ILE A 88 6.91 5.01 5.55
C ILE A 88 7.49 6.40 5.25
N TYR A 89 7.09 7.43 5.98
CA TYR A 89 7.56 8.80 5.78
C TYR A 89 9.08 8.92 5.92
N LYS A 90 9.65 8.40 7.01
CA LYS A 90 11.12 8.40 7.22
C LYS A 90 11.86 7.74 6.07
N ARG A 91 11.37 6.59 5.59
CA ARG A 91 11.99 5.87 4.46
C ARG A 91 11.77 6.58 3.13
N ALA A 92 10.61 7.18 2.90
CA ALA A 92 10.32 7.97 1.70
C ALA A 92 11.21 9.21 1.62
N LYS A 93 11.49 9.87 2.76
CA LYS A 93 12.43 10.99 2.86
C LYS A 93 13.84 10.56 2.46
N LEU A 94 14.32 9.42 2.98
CA LEU A 94 15.62 8.83 2.62
C LEU A 94 15.70 8.49 1.12
N LEU A 95 14.65 7.90 0.56
CA LEU A 95 14.58 7.51 -0.85
C LEU A 95 14.24 8.67 -1.80
N ARG A 96 14.00 9.89 -1.28
CA ARG A 96 13.55 11.07 -2.05
C ARG A 96 12.25 10.79 -2.84
N ARG A 97 11.31 10.06 -2.25
CA ARG A 97 10.01 9.68 -2.84
C ARG A 97 8.81 10.22 -2.07
N VAL A 98 8.99 11.26 -1.25
CA VAL A 98 7.93 11.82 -0.40
C VAL A 98 6.73 12.30 -1.21
N SER A 99 6.93 12.79 -2.44
CA SER A 99 5.86 13.16 -3.37
C SER A 99 4.81 12.06 -3.57
N LEU A 100 5.21 10.79 -3.54
CA LEU A 100 4.28 9.66 -3.71
C LEU A 100 3.32 9.50 -2.53
N LEU A 101 3.67 10.01 -1.34
CA LEU A 101 2.81 9.91 -0.16
C LEU A 101 1.63 10.88 -0.21
N TYR A 102 1.77 11.99 -0.93
CA TYR A 102 0.68 12.96 -1.18
C TYR A 102 -0.24 12.53 -2.34
N GLN A 103 0.10 11.45 -3.06
CA GLN A 103 -0.78 10.90 -4.08
C GLN A 103 -1.87 10.03 -3.44
N PHE A 104 -3.11 10.30 -3.81
CA PHE A 104 -4.25 9.54 -3.31
C PHE A 104 -4.25 8.11 -3.88
N ASN A 105 -4.21 7.10 -3.00
CA ASN A 105 -4.34 5.69 -3.37
C ASN A 105 -5.81 5.24 -3.30
N LYS A 106 -6.21 4.33 -4.19
CA LYS A 106 -7.55 3.73 -4.19
C LYS A 106 -7.82 3.03 -2.86
N ILE A 107 -9.07 3.14 -2.39
CA ILE A 107 -9.62 2.41 -1.24
C ILE A 107 -9.34 0.91 -1.40
N HIS A 108 -9.10 0.22 -0.29
CA HIS A 108 -8.84 -1.21 -0.31
C HIS A 108 -10.05 -2.02 -0.78
N ASN A 109 -9.85 -2.83 -1.82
CA ASN A 109 -10.83 -3.80 -2.25
C ASN A 109 -10.66 -5.14 -1.51
N TRP A 110 -11.53 -5.40 -0.54
CA TRP A 110 -11.54 -6.63 0.26
C TRP A 110 -11.78 -7.90 -0.55
N ASN A 111 -12.44 -7.80 -1.71
CA ASN A 111 -12.67 -8.96 -2.58
C ASN A 111 -11.38 -9.51 -3.20
N LEU A 112 -10.30 -8.72 -3.23
CA LEU A 112 -8.99 -9.13 -3.74
C LEU A 112 -8.07 -9.70 -2.64
N GLU A 113 -8.48 -9.66 -1.37
CA GLU A 113 -7.67 -10.22 -0.29
C GLU A 113 -7.44 -11.74 -0.47
N GLY A 114 -6.20 -12.16 -0.23
CA GLY A 114 -5.76 -13.54 -0.45
C GLY A 114 -5.59 -13.93 -1.93
N THR A 115 -5.47 -12.97 -2.84
CA THR A 115 -5.12 -13.20 -4.25
C THR A 115 -3.73 -12.62 -4.58
N ALA A 116 -3.06 -13.20 -5.58
CA ALA A 116 -1.74 -12.75 -5.99
C ALA A 116 -1.79 -11.32 -6.56
N ALA A 117 -0.97 -10.41 -6.01
CA ALA A 117 -0.99 -9.02 -6.43
C ALA A 117 -0.50 -8.86 -7.87
N TRP A 118 0.49 -9.66 -8.29
CA TRP A 118 0.98 -9.63 -9.68
C TRP A 118 -0.09 -10.04 -10.68
N LEU A 119 -0.89 -11.07 -10.38
CA LEU A 119 -1.99 -11.48 -11.26
C LEU A 119 -3.02 -10.36 -11.41
N ASN A 120 -3.31 -9.64 -10.32
CA ASN A 120 -4.22 -8.49 -10.36
C ASN A 120 -3.67 -7.31 -11.16
N VAL A 121 -2.34 -7.11 -11.21
CA VAL A 121 -1.72 -6.13 -12.10
C VAL A 121 -1.89 -6.56 -13.57
N PHE A 122 -1.60 -7.82 -13.90
CA PHE A 122 -1.77 -8.33 -15.27
C PHE A 122 -3.22 -8.28 -15.76
N LYS A 123 -4.19 -8.52 -14.88
CA LYS A 123 -5.62 -8.41 -15.16
C LYS A 123 -6.16 -6.97 -15.11
N LYS A 124 -5.29 -5.96 -15.02
CA LYS A 124 -5.63 -4.53 -14.94
C LYS A 124 -6.58 -4.17 -13.78
N ARG A 125 -6.58 -4.96 -12.71
CA ARG A 125 -7.34 -4.69 -11.47
C ARG A 125 -6.58 -3.73 -10.55
N ASN A 126 -5.25 -3.76 -10.59
CA ASN A 126 -4.36 -2.88 -9.84
C ASN A 126 -3.34 -2.19 -10.77
N LYS A 127 -2.85 -1.01 -10.35
CA LYS A 127 -1.78 -0.31 -11.07
C LYS A 127 -0.45 -1.06 -10.93
N PRO A 128 0.42 -1.02 -11.96
CA PRO A 128 1.76 -1.57 -11.85
C PRO A 128 2.60 -0.75 -10.85
N PRO A 129 3.69 -1.34 -10.31
CA PRO A 129 4.58 -0.63 -9.41
C PRO A 129 5.25 0.58 -10.07
N ILE A 130 5.45 1.64 -9.30
CA ILE A 130 6.14 2.85 -9.73
C ILE A 130 7.65 2.65 -9.53
N TRP A 131 8.38 2.47 -10.63
CA TRP A 131 9.83 2.29 -10.61
C TRP A 131 10.57 3.62 -10.57
N PHE A 132 10.17 4.54 -11.44
CA PHE A 132 10.79 5.85 -11.58
C PHE A 132 9.89 6.92 -10.98
N VAL A 133 10.50 7.78 -10.17
CA VAL A 133 9.85 8.97 -9.63
C VAL A 133 10.60 10.16 -10.21
N TRP A 134 9.92 10.91 -11.08
CA TRP A 134 10.45 12.19 -11.53
C TRP A 134 10.43 13.14 -10.33
N ASN A 135 11.65 13.45 -9.86
CA ASN A 135 11.87 14.14 -8.61
C ASN A 135 11.67 15.64 -8.83
N ASP A 136 10.43 16.10 -8.74
CA ASP A 136 10.12 17.52 -8.74
C ASP A 136 10.46 18.11 -7.36
N LYS A 137 11.78 18.27 -7.11
CA LYS A 137 12.34 18.68 -5.81
C LYS A 137 11.71 19.96 -5.31
N GLN A 138 11.33 20.87 -6.21
CA GLN A 138 10.69 22.14 -5.86
C GLN A 138 9.30 21.91 -5.29
N LYS A 139 8.46 21.13 -5.99
CA LYS A 139 7.12 20.77 -5.53
C LYS A 139 7.13 20.02 -4.20
N VAL A 140 8.09 19.11 -4.00
CA VAL A 140 8.24 18.39 -2.72
C VAL A 140 8.69 19.34 -1.61
N LYS A 141 9.65 20.23 -1.88
CA LYS A 141 10.13 21.19 -0.90
C LYS A 141 9.03 22.17 -0.51
N GLU A 142 8.23 22.60 -1.48
CA GLU A 142 7.05 23.45 -1.28
C GLU A 142 5.96 22.74 -0.46
N LEU A 143 5.67 21.47 -0.75
CA LEU A 143 4.73 20.67 0.05
C LEU A 143 5.20 20.51 1.50
N ILE A 144 6.48 20.19 1.70
CA ILE A 144 7.06 20.04 3.04
C ILE A 144 7.08 21.37 3.79
N SER A 145 7.40 22.49 3.12
CA SER A 145 7.42 23.82 3.76
C SER A 145 6.03 24.35 4.12
N ARG A 146 4.96 23.80 3.55
CA ARG A 146 3.57 24.12 3.94
C ARG A 146 3.12 23.33 5.16
N ASP A 147 3.78 22.20 5.45
CA ASP A 147 3.44 21.31 6.57
C ASP A 147 4.27 21.59 7.85
N THR A 148 5.31 22.43 7.77
CA THR A 148 6.14 22.94 8.88
C THR A 148 5.77 24.35 9.27
#